data_AF-A0A0F8ZR88-F1
#
_entry.id   AF-A0A0F8ZR88-F1
#
_cell.length_a   1.000
_cell.length_b   1.000
_cell.length_c   1.000
_cell.angle_alpha   90.00
_cell.angle_beta   90.00
_cell.angle_gamma   90.00
#
_symmetry.space_group_name_H-M   'P 1'
#
loop_
_entity.id
_entity.type
_entity.pdbx_description
1 polymer ?
#
loop_
_entity_poly.entity_id
_entity_poly.type
_entity_poly.pdbx_seq_one_letter_code
_entity_poly.pdbx_strand_id
1 'polypeptide(L)'
;MEEQKPTIGRIVHYKISEQDVEKINRRYHDAKKNIDKIREDKTGFQAHSGNDVLAEQILPMIIVSVHNDTNVNGKVILDGNDSFWVTSAPLGEGKGEWQWPLKV
;
A
#
# COMPACT_ATOMS: atom_id res chain seq x y z
N MET A 1 1.90 -13.32 -27.55
CA MET A 1 2.04 -13.56 -26.10
C MET A 1 0.71 -13.24 -25.48
N GLU A 2 0.18 -14.12 -24.64
CA GLU A 2 -1.10 -13.88 -23.97
C GLU A 2 -0.97 -12.68 -23.03
N GLU A 3 -1.92 -11.75 -23.09
CA GLU A 3 -1.94 -10.56 -22.27
C GLU A 3 -2.20 -10.95 -20.81
N GLN A 4 -1.32 -10.51 -19.90
CA GLN A 4 -1.41 -10.90 -18.49
C GLN A 4 -2.60 -10.18 -17.83
N LYS A 5 -3.59 -10.95 -17.37
CA LYS A 5 -4.81 -10.43 -16.74
C LYS A 5 -4.72 -10.31 -15.21
N PRO A 6 -5.28 -9.25 -14.60
CA PRO A 6 -5.32 -9.13 -13.15
C PRO A 6 -6.20 -10.21 -12.52
N THR A 7 -5.73 -10.80 -11.42
CA THR A 7 -6.49 -11.79 -10.63
C THR A 7 -6.27 -11.54 -9.14
N ILE A 8 -7.28 -11.86 -8.33
CA ILE A 8 -7.21 -11.73 -6.86
C ILE A 8 -6.04 -12.56 -6.33
N GLY A 9 -5.27 -11.99 -5.40
CA GLY A 9 -4.11 -12.61 -4.78
C GLY A 9 -2.79 -12.39 -5.52
N ARG A 10 -2.80 -11.84 -6.75
CA ARG A 10 -1.57 -11.50 -7.46
C ARG A 10 -0.88 -10.31 -6.81
N ILE A 11 0.46 -10.39 -6.73
CA ILE A 11 1.32 -9.28 -6.32
C ILE A 11 1.71 -8.50 -7.57
N VAL A 12 1.49 -7.19 -7.52
CA VAL A 12 1.85 -6.21 -8.55
C VAL A 12 2.66 -5.08 -7.92
N HIS A 13 3.21 -4.19 -8.75
CA HIS A 13 3.90 -2.98 -8.29
C HIS A 13 2.93 -1.81 -8.28
N TYR A 14 2.89 -1.05 -7.19
CA TYR A 14 2.09 0.15 -7.05
C TYR A 14 3.00 1.35 -6.84
N LYS A 15 2.78 2.43 -7.59
CA LYS A 15 3.56 3.67 -7.45
C LYS A 15 2.82 4.64 -6.53
N ILE A 16 3.44 4.96 -5.40
CA ILE A 16 2.85 5.80 -4.36
C ILE A 16 2.62 7.24 -4.86
N SER A 17 1.43 7.79 -4.60
CA SER A 17 1.12 9.21 -4.82
C SER A 17 1.41 10.06 -3.58
N GLU A 18 1.49 11.38 -3.76
CA GLU A 18 1.64 12.35 -2.66
C GLU A 18 0.48 12.23 -1.65
N GLN A 19 -0.74 12.01 -2.12
CA GLN A 19 -1.91 11.85 -1.26
C GLN A 19 -1.81 10.59 -0.39
N ASP A 20 -1.19 9.53 -0.89
CA ASP A 20 -0.98 8.30 -0.14
C ASP A 20 0.11 8.50 0.92
N VAL A 21 1.19 9.22 0.57
CA VAL A 21 2.25 9.62 1.53
C VAL A 21 1.64 10.33 2.73
N GLU A 22 0.80 11.33 2.50
CA GLU A 22 0.14 12.07 3.57
C GLU A 22 -0.67 11.15 4.49
N LYS A 23 -1.47 10.25 3.93
CA LYS A 23 -2.31 9.32 4.70
C LYS A 23 -1.47 8.29 5.48
N ILE A 24 -0.46 7.71 4.83
CA ILE A 24 0.39 6.68 5.43
C ILE A 24 1.25 7.29 6.54
N ASN A 25 2.02 8.33 6.23
CA ASN A 25 2.96 8.89 7.19
C ASN A 25 2.23 9.59 8.35
N ARG A 26 1.05 10.17 8.12
CA ARG A 26 0.20 10.65 9.23
C ARG A 26 -0.11 9.55 10.24
N ARG A 27 -0.49 8.34 9.78
CA ARG A 27 -0.74 7.19 10.69
C ARG A 27 0.49 6.83 11.50
N TYR A 28 1.67 6.80 10.87
CA TYR A 28 2.93 6.52 11.57
C TYR A 28 3.31 7.59 12.58
N HIS A 29 3.13 8.87 12.23
CA HIS A 29 3.49 9.98 13.08
C HIS A 29 2.55 10.09 14.28
N ASP A 30 1.25 9.86 14.06
CA ASP A 30 0.26 9.81 15.14
C ASP A 30 0.50 8.63 16.08
N ALA A 31 0.90 7.47 15.55
CA ALA A 31 1.31 6.32 16.36
C ALA A 31 2.58 6.59 17.18
N LYS A 32 3.62 7.16 16.56
CA LYS A 32 4.89 7.52 17.24
C LYS A 32 4.66 8.52 18.36
N LYS A 33 3.83 9.55 18.16
CA LYS A 33 3.50 10.56 19.18
C LYS A 33 2.80 9.99 20.42
N ASN A 34 2.09 8.87 20.27
CA ASN A 34 1.30 8.27 21.35
C ASN A 34 1.95 6.99 21.91
N ILE A 35 3.17 6.64 21.51
CA ILE A 35 3.75 5.33 21.79
C ILE A 35 3.96 5.07 23.28
N ASP A 36 4.31 6.10 24.05
CA ASP A 36 4.51 5.97 25.50
C ASP A 36 3.19 5.67 26.22
N LYS A 37 2.11 6.37 25.85
CA LYS A 37 0.76 6.10 26.35
C LYS A 37 0.29 4.68 25.99
N ILE A 38 0.55 4.27 24.74
CA ILE A 38 0.18 2.93 24.25
C ILE A 38 0.93 1.82 25.00
N ARG A 39 2.22 2.04 25.33
CA ARG A 39 3.04 1.06 26.06
C ARG A 39 2.57 0.85 27.50
N GLU A 40 2.09 1.90 28.14
CA GLU A 40 1.58 1.85 29.52
C GLU A 40 0.25 1.09 29.62
N ASP A 41 -0.63 1.24 28.62
CA ASP A 41 -2.02 0.78 28.70
C ASP A 41 -2.23 -0.74 28.57
N LYS A 42 -1.23 -1.55 28.17
CA LYS A 42 -1.27 -3.04 28.09
C LYS A 42 -2.58 -3.65 27.52
N THR A 43 -3.30 -2.92 26.68
CA THR A 43 -4.64 -3.30 26.19
C THR A 43 -4.60 -4.24 24.98
N GLY A 44 -3.42 -4.66 24.53
CA GLY A 44 -3.25 -5.37 23.26
C GLY A 44 -3.36 -4.46 22.03
N PHE A 45 -3.39 -3.13 22.22
CA PHE A 45 -3.36 -2.16 21.13
C PHE A 45 -2.10 -2.33 20.28
N GLN A 46 -2.26 -2.47 18.96
CA GLN A 46 -1.17 -2.51 18.01
C GLN A 46 -1.03 -1.17 17.29
N ALA A 47 0.05 -0.45 17.58
CA ALA A 47 0.39 0.79 16.89
C ALA A 47 0.94 0.47 15.49
N HIS A 48 0.51 1.23 14.48
CA HIS A 48 1.13 1.18 13.16
C HIS A 48 2.54 1.76 13.21
N SER A 49 3.52 1.00 12.75
CA SER A 49 4.93 1.37 12.74
C SER A 49 5.55 0.99 11.41
N GLY A 50 6.35 1.89 10.84
CA GLY A 50 7.11 1.68 9.62
C GLY A 50 8.05 2.85 9.33
N ASN A 51 8.80 2.70 8.24
CA ASN A 51 9.60 3.78 7.66
C ASN A 51 8.70 4.75 6.88
N ASP A 52 9.09 6.02 6.82
CA ASP A 52 8.33 7.01 6.05
C ASP A 52 8.31 6.59 4.57
N VAL A 53 7.14 6.68 3.96
CA VAL A 53 6.94 6.38 2.54
C VAL A 53 7.15 7.65 1.73
N LEU A 54 7.75 7.52 0.54
CA LEU A 54 8.01 8.63 -0.38
C LEU A 54 7.09 8.56 -1.61
N ALA A 55 6.78 9.71 -2.19
CA ALA A 55 6.08 9.76 -3.47
C ALA A 55 6.95 9.10 -4.55
N GLU A 56 6.30 8.48 -5.54
CA GLU A 56 6.93 7.70 -6.62
C GLU A 56 7.65 6.42 -6.20
N GLN A 57 7.72 6.13 -4.89
CA GLN A 57 8.21 4.85 -4.41
C GLN A 57 7.33 3.74 -4.96
N ILE A 58 7.97 2.69 -5.49
CA ILE A 58 7.29 1.51 -5.99
C ILE A 58 7.26 0.46 -4.88
N LEU A 59 6.06 0.04 -4.49
CA LEU A 59 5.84 -0.93 -3.42
C LEU A 59 4.98 -2.11 -3.92
N PRO A 60 5.14 -3.30 -3.33
CA PRO A 60 4.29 -4.43 -3.67
C PRO A 60 2.85 -4.19 -3.20
N MET A 61 1.90 -4.53 -4.06
CA MET A 61 0.46 -4.50 -3.79
C MET A 61 -0.16 -5.84 -4.12
N ILE A 62 -0.92 -6.41 -3.19
CA ILE A 62 -1.75 -7.59 -3.47
C ILE A 62 -3.09 -7.12 -4.03
N ILE A 63 -3.51 -7.67 -5.17
CA ILE A 63 -4.85 -7.45 -5.73
C ILE A 63 -5.89 -8.14 -4.83
N VAL A 64 -6.88 -7.39 -4.35
CA VAL A 64 -7.95 -7.90 -3.48
C VAL A 64 -9.32 -7.91 -4.16
N SER A 65 -9.50 -7.13 -5.23
CA SER A 65 -10.69 -7.14 -6.09
C SER A 65 -10.33 -6.69 -7.49
N VAL A 66 -10.98 -7.26 -8.50
CA VAL A 66 -10.80 -6.90 -9.92
C VAL A 66 -12.12 -6.33 -10.44
N HIS A 67 -12.11 -5.11 -10.96
CA HIS A 67 -13.28 -4.48 -11.58
C HIS A 67 -13.32 -4.72 -13.09
N ASN A 68 -12.15 -4.66 -13.73
CA ASN A 68 -11.93 -4.99 -15.13
C ASN A 68 -10.43 -5.29 -15.36
N ASP A 69 -10.02 -5.51 -16.62
CA ASP A 69 -8.66 -5.89 -16.99
C ASP A 69 -7.60 -4.81 -16.66
N THR A 70 -8.00 -3.56 -16.38
CA THR A 70 -7.08 -2.45 -16.05
C THR A 70 -7.35 -1.80 -14.70
N ASN A 71 -8.37 -2.19 -13.95
CA ASN A 71 -8.76 -1.51 -12.72
C ASN A 71 -9.01 -2.48 -11.56
N VAL A 72 -8.31 -2.26 -10.45
CA VAL A 72 -8.31 -3.17 -9.29
C VAL A 72 -8.36 -2.41 -7.97
N ASN A 73 -8.85 -3.08 -6.93
CA ASN A 73 -8.53 -2.68 -5.55
C ASN A 73 -7.35 -3.52 -5.07
N GLY A 74 -6.53 -2.93 -4.21
CA GLY A 74 -5.37 -3.62 -3.67
C GLY A 74 -5.02 -3.22 -2.25
N LYS A 75 -4.17 -4.04 -1.65
CA LYS A 75 -3.54 -3.77 -0.37
C LYS A 75 -2.02 -3.65 -0.60
N VAL A 76 -1.50 -2.43 -0.49
CA VAL A 76 -0.07 -2.15 -0.56
C VAL A 76 0.57 -2.63 0.74
N ILE A 77 1.64 -3.42 0.62
CA ILE A 77 2.41 -3.90 1.75
C ILE A 77 3.50 -2.87 2.03
N LEU A 78 3.50 -2.33 3.24
CA LEU A 78 4.44 -1.30 3.66
C LEU A 78 5.57 -1.92 4.47
N ASP A 79 6.72 -1.26 4.49
CA ASP A 79 7.83 -1.64 5.37
C ASP A 79 7.48 -1.35 6.82
N GLY A 80 7.03 -2.39 7.53
CA GLY A 80 6.50 -2.30 8.88
C GLY A 80 5.35 -3.28 9.11
N ASN A 81 4.52 -2.97 10.10
CA ASN A 81 3.36 -3.79 10.47
C ASN A 81 2.04 -3.25 9.87
N ASP A 82 2.14 -2.39 8.86
CA ASP A 82 1.01 -1.68 8.27
C ASP A 82 0.83 -2.06 6.79
N SER A 83 -0.36 -1.76 6.29
CA SER A 83 -0.71 -1.90 4.90
C SER A 83 -1.62 -0.75 4.50
N PHE A 84 -1.60 -0.37 3.23
CA PHE A 84 -2.42 0.72 2.72
C PHE A 84 -3.46 0.21 1.74
N TRP A 85 -4.71 0.60 1.94
CA TRP A 85 -5.82 0.22 1.07
C TRP A 85 -5.91 1.16 -0.11
N VAL A 86 -5.91 0.58 -1.32
CA VAL A 86 -6.03 1.32 -2.57
C VAL A 86 -7.30 0.88 -3.28
N THR A 87 -8.12 1.85 -3.68
CA THR A 87 -9.36 1.62 -4.41
C THR A 87 -9.25 2.12 -5.84
N SER A 88 -9.75 1.31 -6.77
CA SER A 88 -9.89 1.65 -8.18
C SER A 88 -8.59 2.08 -8.85
N ALA A 89 -7.47 1.44 -8.51
CA ALA A 89 -6.17 1.71 -9.11
C ALA A 89 -6.17 1.33 -10.59
N PRO A 90 -5.86 2.26 -11.51
CA PRO A 90 -5.70 1.96 -12.92
C PRO A 90 -4.34 1.32 -13.21
N LEU A 91 -4.27 0.52 -14.26
CA LEU A 91 -3.04 -0.05 -14.82
C LEU A 91 -2.26 1.07 -15.50
N GLY A 92 -0.99 1.23 -15.12
CA GLY A 92 -0.08 2.20 -15.69
C GLY A 92 1.15 2.45 -14.81
N GLU A 93 1.97 3.42 -15.22
CA GLU A 93 3.25 3.75 -14.58
C GLU A 93 3.20 5.05 -13.78
N GLY A 94 2.06 5.73 -13.74
CA GLY A 94 1.83 6.98 -13.04
C GLY A 94 1.70 6.80 -11.52
N LYS A 95 1.61 7.94 -10.81
CA LYS A 95 1.36 7.97 -9.37
C LYS A 95 -0.08 7.51 -9.09
N GLY A 96 -0.25 6.63 -8.12
CA GLY A 96 -1.53 6.03 -7.79
C GLY A 96 -1.95 4.89 -8.73
N GLU A 97 -1.05 4.46 -9.63
CA GLU A 97 -1.30 3.40 -10.61
C GLU A 97 -0.55 2.12 -10.23
N TRP A 98 -0.99 0.99 -10.81
CA TRP A 98 -0.33 -0.30 -10.65
C TRP A 98 0.24 -0.81 -11.97
N GLN A 99 1.31 -1.58 -11.91
CA GLN A 99 1.93 -2.22 -13.08
C GLN A 99 2.38 -3.65 -12.75
N TRP A 100 2.50 -4.48 -13.78
CA TRP A 100 3.07 -5.81 -13.64
C TRP A 100 4.55 -5.71 -13.23
N PRO A 101 5.03 -6.57 -12.30
CA PRO A 101 6.45 -6.67 -12.03
C PRO A 101 7.22 -7.06 -13.30
N LEU A 102 8.43 -6.51 -13.47
CA LEU A 102 9.30 -6.91 -14.57
C LEU A 102 9.59 -8.41 -14.46
N LYS A 103 9.50 -9.11 -15.59
CA LYS A 103 9.98 -10.50 -15.67
C LYS A 103 11.50 -10.47 -15.55
N VAL A 104 12.02 -11.18 -14.55
CA VAL A 104 13.45 -11.46 -14.38
C VAL A 104 13.81 -12.82 -14.95
#